data_AF-A0A960K554-F1
#
_entry.id   AF-A0A960K554-F1
#
_cell.length_a   1.000
_cell.length_b   1.000
_cell.length_c   1.000
_cell.angle_alpha   90.00
_cell.angle_beta   90.00
_cell.angle_gamma   90.00
#
_symmetry.space_group_name_H-M   'P 1'
#
loop_
_entity.id
_entity.type
_entity.pdbx_description
1 polymer ?
#
loop_
_entity_poly.entity_id
_entity_poly.type
_entity_poly.pdbx_seq_one_letter_code
_entity_poly.pdbx_strand_id
1 'polypeptide(L)'
;MSGPAKAAGFAGDLEAAEDSGHRVRPYQYYDTAVSICGVCYRRALGKVVFQDGKVYLLKHCPDHGHQRTLIADDVDYYRRAREVFLKPSEMPRRFATPVRHGCPYDCGLCTDHEQHSCVALVEVTDHCNLACPICYAGSGPHRPGFRSLETVERMLDALVASEGRPDVVQISG
;
A
#
# COMPACT_ATOMS: atom_id res chain seq x y z
N MET A 1 -11.14 -21.81 2.15
CA MET A 1 -9.75 -22.33 2.25
C MET A 1 -9.06 -22.15 0.91
N SER A 2 -8.65 -20.92 0.59
CA SER A 2 -7.75 -20.65 -0.52
C SER A 2 -6.33 -20.96 -0.04
N GLY A 3 -5.70 -21.99 -0.59
CA GLY A 3 -4.30 -22.28 -0.31
C GLY A 3 -3.42 -21.08 -0.71
N PRO A 4 -2.22 -20.92 -0.10
CA PRO A 4 -1.32 -19.86 -0.49
C PRO A 4 -0.98 -20.03 -1.97
N ALA A 5 -1.20 -18.98 -2.75
CA ALA A 5 -0.71 -18.93 -4.12
C ALA A 5 0.79 -19.23 -4.06
N LYS A 6 1.21 -20.35 -4.66
CA LYS A 6 2.63 -20.69 -4.78
C LYS A 6 3.31 -19.50 -5.44
N ALA A 7 4.22 -18.85 -4.72
CA ALA A 7 5.15 -17.93 -5.34
C ALA A 7 5.88 -18.73 -6.43
N ALA A 8 5.56 -18.45 -7.69
CA ALA A 8 6.29 -19.03 -8.81
C ALA A 8 7.76 -18.71 -8.62
N GLY A 9 8.60 -19.76 -8.65
CA GLY A 9 10.03 -19.67 -8.35
C GLY A 9 10.72 -18.64 -9.23
N PHE A 10 11.30 -17.63 -8.58
CA PHE A 10 11.91 -16.44 -9.16
C PHE A 10 13.38 -16.61 -9.59
N ALA A 11 13.94 -17.82 -9.49
CA ALA A 11 15.38 -18.01 -9.71
C ALA A 11 15.81 -17.73 -11.17
N GLY A 12 14.96 -18.00 -12.16
CA GLY A 12 15.33 -17.90 -13.58
C GLY A 12 15.36 -16.49 -14.17
N ASP A 13 14.52 -15.55 -13.69
CA ASP A 13 14.32 -14.24 -14.34
C ASP A 13 15.31 -13.15 -13.86
N LEU A 14 16.21 -13.49 -12.94
CA LEU A 14 17.27 -12.60 -12.43
C LEU A 14 18.66 -12.90 -12.98
N GLU A 15 18.78 -14.00 -13.73
CA GLU A 15 20.05 -14.42 -14.30
C GLU A 15 20.51 -13.41 -15.35
N ALA A 16 21.82 -13.14 -15.36
CA ALA A 16 22.40 -12.17 -16.27
C ALA A 16 22.26 -12.69 -17.70
N ALA A 17 21.81 -11.83 -18.62
CA ALA A 17 21.93 -12.14 -20.04
C ALA A 17 23.40 -11.97 -20.43
N GLU A 18 23.95 -12.93 -21.18
CA GLU A 18 25.26 -12.75 -21.82
C GLU A 18 25.08 -11.89 -23.07
N ASP A 19 25.43 -10.62 -22.97
CA ASP A 19 25.55 -9.73 -24.11
C ASP A 19 26.99 -9.21 -24.16
N SER A 20 27.65 -9.34 -25.32
CA SER A 20 28.99 -8.82 -25.60
C SER A 20 30.10 -9.16 -24.58
N GLY A 21 30.00 -10.30 -23.88
CA GLY A 21 31.00 -10.73 -22.88
C GLY A 21 30.86 -10.07 -21.51
N HIS A 22 29.82 -9.25 -21.31
CA HIS A 22 29.49 -8.63 -20.04
C HIS A 22 28.28 -9.29 -19.40
N ARG A 23 28.38 -9.62 -18.10
CA ARG A 23 27.26 -10.17 -17.32
C ARG A 23 26.33 -9.03 -16.89
N VAL A 24 25.35 -8.71 -17.72
CA VAL A 24 24.39 -7.61 -17.50
C VAL A 24 23.08 -8.12 -16.89
N ARG A 25 22.41 -7.29 -16.08
CA ARG A 25 21.08 -7.63 -15.57
C ARG A 25 20.02 -7.48 -16.67
N PRO A 26 18.97 -8.33 -16.69
CA PRO A 26 17.90 -8.23 -17.68
C PRO A 26 16.88 -7.13 -17.34
N TYR A 27 17.27 -6.11 -16.58
CA TYR A 27 16.42 -4.99 -16.16
C TYR A 27 17.29 -3.78 -15.80
N GLN A 28 16.69 -2.59 -15.91
CA GLN A 28 17.27 -1.34 -15.42
C GLN A 28 16.82 -1.11 -13.98
N TYR A 29 17.76 -0.84 -13.07
CA TYR A 29 17.44 -0.36 -11.72
C TYR A 29 16.98 1.11 -11.79
N TYR A 30 15.89 1.45 -11.09
CA TYR A 30 15.37 2.82 -11.03
C TYR A 30 15.48 3.42 -9.63
N ASP A 31 14.97 2.73 -8.60
CA ASP A 31 14.90 3.27 -7.24
C ASP A 31 14.84 2.16 -6.19
N THR A 32 15.01 2.50 -4.91
CA THR A 32 14.67 1.63 -3.79
C THR A 32 13.32 2.01 -3.19
N ALA A 33 12.62 1.03 -2.60
CA ALA A 33 11.38 1.26 -1.91
C ALA A 33 11.27 0.37 -0.67
N VAL A 34 10.61 0.87 0.36
CA VAL A 34 10.13 0.04 1.46
C VAL A 34 8.80 -0.58 1.05
N SER A 35 8.62 -1.87 1.32
CA SER A 35 7.40 -2.62 1.03
C SER A 35 7.11 -3.63 2.15
N ILE A 36 6.18 -4.54 1.91
CA ILE A 36 5.83 -5.64 2.80
C ILE A 36 5.87 -6.97 2.05
N CYS A 37 6.16 -8.06 2.76
CA CYS A 37 6.01 -9.41 2.22
C CYS A 37 4.55 -9.69 1.87
N GLY A 38 4.29 -10.27 0.69
CA GLY A 38 2.93 -10.63 0.27
C GLY A 38 2.28 -11.79 1.05
N VAL A 39 2.99 -12.39 2.01
CA VAL A 39 2.53 -13.54 2.80
C VAL A 39 2.45 -13.19 4.28
N CYS A 40 3.57 -12.78 4.90
CA CYS A 40 3.62 -12.45 6.32
C CYS A 40 3.47 -10.97 6.65
N TYR A 41 3.35 -10.09 5.65
CA TYR A 41 3.21 -8.64 5.80
C TYR A 41 4.32 -7.93 6.59
N ARG A 42 5.42 -8.63 6.90
CA ARG A 42 6.61 -7.99 7.48
C ARG A 42 7.27 -7.06 6.47
N ARG A 43 7.84 -5.96 6.97
CA ARG A 43 8.57 -4.98 6.18
C ARG A 43 9.67 -5.67 5.37
N ALA A 44 9.77 -5.30 4.10
CA ALA A 44 10.75 -5.81 3.15
C ALA A 44 11.33 -4.65 2.36
N LEU A 45 12.65 -4.63 2.17
CA LEU A 45 13.28 -3.72 1.23
C LEU A 45 13.07 -4.25 -0.19
N GLY A 46 12.79 -3.31 -1.09
CA GLY A 46 12.58 -3.59 -2.49
C GLY A 46 13.38 -2.64 -3.38
N LYS A 47 13.54 -3.08 -4.62
CA LYS A 47 14.04 -2.26 -5.73
C LYS A 47 12.95 -2.15 -6.80
N VAL A 48 12.76 -0.93 -7.29
CA VAL A 48 11.96 -0.65 -8.46
C VAL A 48 12.86 -0.83 -9.68
N VAL A 49 12.42 -1.64 -10.63
CA VAL A 49 13.17 -1.94 -11.86
C VAL A 49 12.26 -1.81 -13.08
N PHE A 50 12.87 -1.45 -14.21
CA PHE A 50 12.22 -1.44 -15.52
C PHE A 50 12.65 -2.66 -16.32
N GLN A 51 11.68 -3.40 -16.82
CA GLN A 51 11.89 -4.63 -17.58
C GLN A 51 10.74 -4.78 -18.57
N ASP A 52 11.05 -5.01 -19.86
CA ASP A 52 10.08 -5.24 -20.92
C ASP A 52 8.97 -4.16 -21.01
N GLY A 53 9.36 -2.89 -20.86
CA GLY A 53 8.44 -1.74 -20.88
C GLY A 53 7.56 -1.59 -19.63
N LYS A 54 7.74 -2.44 -18.62
CA LYS A 54 6.94 -2.48 -17.38
C LYS A 54 7.79 -2.16 -16.16
N VAL A 55 7.11 -1.83 -15.06
CA VAL A 55 7.75 -1.51 -13.78
C VAL A 55 7.44 -2.60 -12.76
N TYR A 56 8.50 -3.17 -12.19
CA TYR A 56 8.41 -4.22 -11.19
C TYR A 56 9.04 -3.79 -9.87
N LEU A 57 8.39 -4.16 -8.77
CA LEU A 57 8.97 -4.13 -7.44
C LEU A 57 9.53 -5.53 -7.11
N LEU A 58 10.85 -5.61 -6.98
CA LEU A 58 11.56 -6.81 -6.57
C LEU A 58 11.89 -6.70 -5.09
N LYS A 59 11.40 -7.62 -4.27
CA LYS A 59 11.57 -7.63 -2.82
C LYS A 59 12.02 -8.99 -2.31
N HIS A 60 12.59 -9.02 -1.12
CA HIS A 60 13.03 -10.26 -0.47
C HIS A 60 12.52 -10.32 0.97
N CYS A 61 11.89 -11.44 1.34
CA CYS A 61 11.49 -11.76 2.69
C CYS A 61 12.36 -12.91 3.23
N PRO A 62 12.95 -12.80 4.43
CA PRO A 62 13.77 -13.88 4.99
C PRO A 62 13.05 -15.25 5.09
N ASP A 63 11.73 -15.24 5.29
CA ASP A 63 10.94 -16.48 5.48
C ASP A 63 10.27 -16.95 4.19
N HIS A 64 10.02 -16.05 3.23
CA HIS A 64 9.20 -16.33 2.05
C HIS A 64 9.95 -16.10 0.73
N GLY A 65 11.25 -15.81 0.81
CA GLY A 65 12.14 -15.64 -0.33
C GLY A 65 11.85 -14.39 -1.16
N HIS A 66 12.23 -14.46 -2.43
CA HIS A 66 12.07 -13.36 -3.37
C HIS A 66 10.64 -13.25 -3.92
N GLN A 67 10.19 -12.02 -4.11
CA GLN A 67 8.89 -11.73 -4.71
C GLN A 67 9.03 -10.63 -5.76
N ARG A 68 8.26 -10.77 -6.84
CA ARG A 68 8.15 -9.79 -7.93
C ARG A 68 6.70 -9.35 -8.04
N THR A 69 6.48 -8.05 -8.08
CA THR A 69 5.14 -7.46 -8.19
C THR A 69 5.15 -6.43 -9.32
N LEU A 70 4.23 -6.57 -10.27
CA LEU A 70 4.00 -5.51 -11.26
C LEU A 70 3.39 -4.30 -10.54
N ILE A 71 4.02 -3.14 -10.66
CA ILE A 71 3.52 -1.90 -10.05
C ILE A 71 3.10 -0.84 -11.06
N ALA A 72 3.55 -0.94 -12.31
CA ALA A 72 3.00 -0.23 -13.45
C ALA A 72 3.30 -1.01 -14.74
N ASP A 73 2.43 -0.88 -15.73
CA ASP A 73 2.55 -1.50 -17.05
C ASP A 73 3.18 -0.59 -18.11
N ASP A 74 3.44 0.68 -17.75
CA ASP A 74 4.08 1.70 -18.59
C ASP A 74 5.15 2.47 -17.79
N VAL A 75 6.40 2.38 -18.26
CA VAL A 75 7.56 3.03 -17.64
C VAL A 75 7.50 4.56 -17.73
N ASP A 76 7.03 5.11 -18.84
CA ASP A 76 7.02 6.56 -19.05
C ASP A 76 5.94 7.24 -18.20
N TYR A 77 4.77 6.60 -18.09
CA TYR A 77 3.73 7.04 -17.16
C TYR A 77 4.23 6.99 -15.71
N TYR A 78 4.91 5.92 -15.30
CA TYR A 78 5.45 5.78 -13.95
C TYR A 78 6.46 6.89 -13.61
N ARG A 79 7.36 7.23 -14.54
CA ARG A 79 8.29 8.36 -14.39
C ARG A 79 7.57 9.69 -14.24
N ARG A 80 6.63 9.99 -15.14
CA ARG A 80 5.84 11.23 -15.06
C ARG A 80 5.05 11.33 -13.76
N ALA A 81 4.49 10.23 -13.27
CA ALA A 81 3.80 10.20 -11.98
C ALA A 81 4.71 10.56 -10.81
N ARG A 82 6.01 10.25 -10.88
CA ARG A 82 7.00 10.54 -9.85
C ARG A 82 7.73 11.87 -10.00
N GLU A 83 7.72 12.48 -11.18
CA GLU A 83 8.57 13.65 -11.48
C GLU A 83 7.75 14.86 -11.96
N VAL A 84 6.58 14.65 -12.55
CA VAL A 84 5.80 15.69 -13.23
C VAL A 84 4.43 15.91 -12.59
N PHE A 85 3.75 14.84 -12.16
CA PHE A 85 2.36 14.91 -11.64
C PHE A 85 2.28 15.04 -10.12
N LEU A 86 3.40 15.31 -9.45
CA LEU A 86 3.41 15.50 -8.00
C LEU A 86 2.88 16.89 -7.64
N LYS A 87 1.89 16.95 -6.74
CA LYS A 87 1.54 18.18 -6.04
C LYS A 87 2.37 18.30 -4.74
N PRO A 88 2.70 19.51 -4.28
CA PRO A 88 3.19 19.71 -2.93
C PRO A 88 2.24 19.09 -1.89
N SER A 89 2.81 18.51 -0.86
CA SER A 89 2.07 17.95 0.26
C SER A 89 1.28 19.01 1.02
N GLU A 90 0.01 18.74 1.30
CA GLU A 90 -0.81 19.54 2.22
C GLU A 90 -0.71 18.91 3.60
N MET A 91 -0.51 19.76 4.61
CA MET A 91 -0.29 19.29 5.98
C MET A 91 -1.60 19.27 6.75
N PRO A 92 -1.87 18.22 7.56
CA PRO A 92 -2.98 18.28 8.49
C PRO A 92 -2.71 19.35 9.56
N ARG A 93 -3.77 19.86 10.20
CA ARG A 93 -3.65 20.73 11.37
C ARG A 93 -3.06 19.98 12.57
N ARG A 94 -3.34 18.68 12.65
CA ARG A 94 -2.89 17.82 13.74
C ARG A 94 -2.68 16.39 13.24
N PHE A 95 -1.49 15.86 13.51
CA PHE A 95 -1.22 14.43 13.38
C PHE A 95 -1.93 13.62 14.47
N ALA A 96 -2.45 12.45 14.09
CA ALA A 96 -3.18 11.56 15.00
C ALA A 96 -2.24 10.78 15.92
N THR A 97 -1.06 10.39 15.45
CA THR A 97 -0.14 9.51 16.19
C THR A 97 1.33 9.90 16.00
N PRO A 98 2.20 9.64 17.00
CA PRO A 98 3.65 9.73 16.80
C PRO A 98 4.18 8.50 16.06
N VAL A 99 5.39 8.61 15.51
CA VAL A 99 6.13 7.48 14.94
C VAL A 99 6.85 6.72 16.05
N ARG A 100 6.68 5.39 16.10
CA ARG A 100 7.28 4.48 17.09
C ARG A 100 8.04 3.32 16.46
N HIS A 101 7.47 2.69 15.44
CA HIS A 101 7.97 1.52 14.73
C HIS A 101 8.29 1.80 13.25
N GLY A 102 7.93 2.99 12.75
CA GLY A 102 8.13 3.46 11.39
C GLY A 102 7.09 2.92 10.41
N CYS A 103 7.10 3.45 9.18
CA CYS A 103 6.24 2.96 8.10
C CYS A 103 6.56 1.48 7.76
N PRO A 104 5.56 0.59 7.63
CA PRO A 104 4.11 0.83 7.63
C PRO A 104 3.40 0.53 8.96
N TYR A 105 4.14 0.30 10.05
CA TYR A 105 3.56 -0.15 11.32
C TYR A 105 2.86 0.94 12.12
N ASP A 106 3.25 2.20 11.90
CA ASP A 106 2.54 3.37 12.44
C ASP A 106 1.72 4.09 11.36
N CYS A 107 1.40 3.39 10.26
CA CYS A 107 0.69 4.00 9.13
C CYS A 107 -0.72 4.42 9.55
N GLY A 108 -1.06 5.65 9.18
CA GLY A 108 -2.19 6.47 9.63
C GLY A 108 -1.79 7.94 9.39
N LEU A 109 -2.39 8.88 10.10
CA LEU A 109 -1.98 10.29 10.05
C LEU A 109 -0.83 10.58 11.03
N CYS A 110 0.30 9.89 10.88
CA CYS A 110 1.48 10.02 11.75
C CYS A 110 2.40 11.16 11.30
N THR A 111 3.41 11.52 12.10
CA THR A 111 4.31 12.66 11.78
C THR A 111 5.20 12.45 10.55
N ASP A 112 5.44 11.20 10.15
CA ASP A 112 6.13 10.86 8.89
C ASP A 112 5.13 10.76 7.70
N HIS A 113 3.84 11.00 7.95
CA HIS A 113 2.82 11.00 6.91
C HIS A 113 2.81 12.37 6.21
N GLU A 114 3.39 12.39 5.01
CA GLU A 114 3.61 13.60 4.20
C GLU A 114 2.34 14.10 3.49
N GLN A 115 1.14 13.86 4.01
CA GLN A 115 -0.11 14.34 3.39
C GLN A 115 -1.23 14.50 4.42
N HIS A 116 -2.23 15.30 4.13
CA HIS A 116 -3.47 15.35 4.90
C HIS A 116 -4.46 14.25 4.45
N SER A 117 -5.61 14.14 5.13
CA SER A 117 -6.64 13.16 4.76
C SER A 117 -7.47 13.64 3.56
N CYS A 118 -7.03 13.35 2.33
CA CYS A 118 -7.76 13.75 1.11
C CYS A 118 -9.18 13.14 1.05
N VAL A 119 -9.34 11.91 1.54
CA VAL A 119 -10.62 11.22 1.66
C VAL A 119 -10.62 10.46 2.99
N ALA A 120 -11.54 10.81 3.88
CA ALA A 120 -11.73 10.09 5.12
C ALA A 120 -12.81 9.02 4.96
N LEU A 121 -12.52 7.79 5.37
CA LEU A 121 -13.46 6.68 5.35
C LEU A 121 -13.95 6.41 6.78
N VAL A 122 -15.25 6.55 7.00
CA VAL A 122 -15.91 6.26 8.28
C VAL A 122 -16.70 4.97 8.13
N GLU A 123 -16.11 3.87 8.57
CA GLU A 123 -16.80 2.58 8.68
C GLU A 123 -17.81 2.68 9.82
N VAL A 124 -19.11 2.52 9.56
CA VAL A 124 -20.17 2.57 10.58
C VAL A 124 -20.59 1.18 11.06
N THR A 125 -20.27 0.14 10.29
CA THR A 125 -20.60 -1.26 10.58
C THR A 125 -19.57 -2.18 9.93
N ASP A 126 -19.50 -3.42 10.39
CA ASP A 126 -18.83 -4.49 9.65
C ASP A 126 -19.88 -5.46 9.04
N HIS A 127 -21.17 -5.18 9.26
CA HIS A 127 -22.26 -6.01 8.79
C HIS A 127 -22.65 -5.63 7.37
N CYS A 128 -22.57 -6.61 6.47
CA CYS A 128 -23.18 -6.56 5.15
C CYS A 128 -24.19 -7.70 5.03
N ASN A 129 -25.30 -7.49 4.32
CA ASN A 129 -26.25 -8.57 4.02
C ASN A 129 -25.77 -9.49 2.87
N LEU A 130 -24.57 -9.26 2.34
CA LEU A 130 -23.91 -10.06 1.33
C LEU A 130 -22.64 -10.72 1.88
N ALA A 131 -22.25 -11.85 1.29
CA ALA A 131 -21.01 -12.57 1.60
C ALA A 131 -20.07 -12.59 0.38
N CYS A 132 -19.71 -11.40 -0.11
CA CYS A 132 -18.91 -11.26 -1.33
C CYS A 132 -17.51 -11.86 -1.12
N PRO A 133 -17.05 -12.81 -1.97
CA PRO A 133 -15.75 -13.46 -1.81
C PRO A 133 -14.55 -12.52 -2.06
N ILE A 134 -14.83 -11.33 -2.58
CA ILE A 134 -13.85 -10.28 -2.92
C ILE A 134 -13.94 -9.06 -1.99
N CYS A 135 -14.74 -9.13 -0.92
CA CYS A 135 -14.87 -8.02 0.02
C CYS A 135 -13.54 -7.75 0.74
N TYR A 136 -12.93 -6.60 0.46
CA TYR A 136 -11.70 -6.18 1.11
C TYR A 136 -11.88 -5.97 2.64
N ALA A 137 -12.99 -5.37 3.05
CA ALA A 137 -13.30 -5.11 4.47
C ALA A 137 -13.65 -6.39 5.26
N GLY A 138 -13.90 -7.50 4.56
CA GLY A 138 -14.38 -8.73 5.20
C GLY A 138 -15.77 -8.61 5.81
N SER A 139 -16.55 -7.59 5.44
CA SER A 139 -17.91 -7.38 5.90
C SER A 139 -18.83 -8.54 5.49
N GLY A 140 -19.85 -8.81 6.31
CA GLY A 140 -20.85 -9.81 5.98
C GLY A 140 -21.78 -10.18 7.13
N PRO A 141 -22.72 -11.12 6.91
CA PRO A 141 -23.73 -11.47 7.91
C PRO A 141 -23.13 -12.06 9.19
N HIS A 142 -21.90 -12.59 9.08
CA HIS A 142 -21.12 -13.16 10.18
C HIS A 142 -20.49 -12.10 11.12
N ARG A 143 -20.59 -10.81 10.78
CA ARG A 143 -20.08 -9.68 11.58
C ARG A 143 -21.21 -8.68 11.88
N PRO A 144 -22.15 -8.99 12.78
CA PRO A 144 -23.37 -8.19 12.98
C PRO A 144 -23.16 -6.84 13.71
N GLY A 145 -21.90 -6.44 13.94
CA GLY A 145 -21.58 -5.29 14.77
C GLY A 145 -21.78 -3.95 14.05
N PHE A 146 -22.64 -3.10 14.62
CA PHE A 146 -22.74 -1.69 14.27
C PHE A 146 -22.03 -0.85 15.32
N ARG A 147 -21.33 0.19 14.90
CA ARG A 147 -20.72 1.16 15.81
C ARG A 147 -21.83 2.01 16.42
N SER A 148 -21.69 2.35 17.70
CA SER A 148 -22.62 3.29 18.33
C SER A 148 -22.50 4.67 17.69
N LEU A 149 -23.58 5.46 17.72
CA LEU A 149 -23.53 6.85 17.25
C LEU A 149 -22.41 7.63 17.95
N GLU A 150 -22.28 7.48 19.26
CA GLU A 150 -21.19 8.08 20.06
C GLU A 150 -19.80 7.72 19.51
N THR A 151 -19.59 6.49 19.04
CA THR A 151 -18.32 6.10 18.43
C THR A 151 -18.11 6.76 17.07
N VAL A 152 -19.17 6.84 16.25
CA VAL A 152 -19.12 7.54 14.96
C VAL A 152 -18.86 9.03 15.14
N GLU A 153 -19.48 9.67 16.12
CA GLU A 153 -19.23 11.07 16.49
C GLU A 153 -17.77 11.27 16.88
N ARG A 154 -17.19 10.41 17.72
CA ARG A 154 -15.75 10.47 18.06
C ARG A 154 -14.83 10.28 16.85
N MET A 155 -15.21 9.45 15.86
CA MET A 155 -14.44 9.30 14.62
C MET A 155 -14.46 10.58 13.80
N LEU A 156 -15.63 11.24 13.70
CA LEU A 156 -15.79 12.52 13.01
C LEU A 156 -15.05 13.65 13.75
N ASP A 157 -15.10 13.68 15.08
CA ASP A 157 -14.36 14.65 15.90
C ASP A 157 -12.85 14.52 15.70
N ALA A 158 -12.33 13.29 15.61
CA ALA A 158 -10.92 13.05 15.34
C ALA A 158 -10.51 13.59 13.96
N LEU A 159 -11.36 13.39 12.95
CA LEU A 159 -11.15 13.91 11.60
C LEU A 159 -11.23 15.45 11.54
N VAL A 160 -12.20 16.05 12.22
CA VAL A 160 -12.30 17.51 12.33
C VAL A 160 -11.11 18.08 13.08
N ALA A 161 -10.61 17.40 14.12
CA ALA A 161 -9.41 17.83 14.83
C ALA A 161 -8.16 17.79 13.94
N SER A 162 -8.06 16.83 13.02
CA SER A 162 -6.90 16.71 12.12
C SER A 162 -6.97 17.64 10.91
N GLU A 163 -8.14 17.83 10.30
CA GLU A 163 -8.29 18.58 9.04
C GLU A 163 -8.88 19.99 9.25
N GLY A 164 -9.61 20.21 10.34
CA GLY A 164 -10.44 21.39 10.58
C GLY A 164 -11.70 21.38 9.72
N ARG A 165 -11.55 21.33 8.39
CA ARG A 165 -12.65 21.20 7.44
C ARG A 165 -12.30 20.09 6.42
N PRO A 166 -12.75 18.85 6.66
CA PRO A 166 -12.45 17.73 5.77
C PRO A 166 -13.00 17.97 4.35
N ASP A 167 -12.26 17.57 3.32
CA ASP A 167 -12.68 17.75 1.93
C ASP A 167 -13.75 16.74 1.51
N VAL A 168 -13.53 15.46 1.83
CA VAL A 168 -14.45 14.37 1.50
C VAL A 168 -14.53 13.39 2.67
N VAL A 169 -15.76 13.05 3.06
CA VAL A 169 -16.06 11.98 4.01
C VAL A 169 -16.90 10.92 3.30
N GLN A 170 -16.38 9.70 3.23
CA GLN A 170 -17.10 8.54 2.73
C GLN A 170 -17.60 7.72 3.93
N ILE A 171 -18.91 7.48 3.99
CA ILE A 171 -19.52 6.58 4.96
C ILE A 171 -19.53 5.17 4.36
N SER A 172 -19.07 4.18 5.12
CA SER A 172 -18.84 2.81 4.64
C SER A 172 -19.26 1.75 5.67
N GLY A 173 -19.26 0.47 5.27
CA GLY A 173 -19.50 -0.69 6.14
C GLY A 173 -19.57 -2.02 5.40
#